data_AF-A0AB33IXG1-F1
#
_entry.id   AF-A0AB33IXG1-F1
#
_cell.length_a   1.000
_cell.length_b   1.000
_cell.length_c   1.000
_cell.angle_alpha   90.00
_cell.angle_beta   90.00
_cell.angle_gamma   90.00
#
_symmetry.space_group_name_H-M   'P 1'
#
loop_
_entity.id
_entity.type
_entity.pdbx_description
1 polymer ?
#
loop_
_entity_poly.entity_id
_entity_poly.type
_entity_poly.pdbx_seq_one_letter_code
_entity_poly.pdbx_strand_id
1 'polypeptide(L)'
;MNKYRFYQDQKVTCWERTYFEVKAANYKEAVSVVKSWKGEDVLLMEDDERVIITDGETLFDTSESLSVEENGGQPTIEVFSAGGEDIINNKPDNT
;
A
#
# COMPACT_ATOMS: atom_id res chain seq x y z
N MET A 1 -29.19 -13.00 -27.12
CA MET A 1 -27.99 -13.46 -26.37
C MET A 1 -28.01 -12.78 -25.01
N ASN A 2 -27.82 -13.53 -23.92
CA ASN A 2 -27.91 -12.99 -22.57
C ASN A 2 -26.55 -12.45 -22.10
N LYS A 3 -26.55 -11.47 -21.20
CA LYS A 3 -25.35 -10.94 -20.53
C LYS A 3 -25.43 -11.24 -19.04
N TYR A 4 -24.33 -11.72 -18.47
CA TYR A 4 -24.16 -11.96 -17.04
C TYR A 4 -23.05 -11.05 -16.51
N ARG A 5 -23.12 -10.63 -15.25
CA ARG A 5 -22.20 -9.66 -14.64
C ARG A 5 -21.38 -10.33 -13.55
N PHE A 6 -20.10 -9.99 -13.49
CA PHE A 6 -19.10 -10.46 -12.54
C PHE A 6 -18.18 -9.29 -12.18
N TYR A 7 -17.46 -9.39 -11.07
CA TYR A 7 -16.33 -8.51 -10.75
C TYR A 7 -15.14 -9.34 -10.28
N GLN A 8 -13.95 -8.75 -10.34
CA GLN A 8 -12.72 -9.36 -9.88
C GLN A 8 -12.07 -8.41 -8.87
N ASP A 9 -11.67 -8.96 -7.74
CA ASP A 9 -10.76 -8.30 -6.82
C ASP A 9 -9.34 -8.80 -7.09
N GLN A 10 -8.39 -7.87 -7.10
CA GLN A 10 -6.98 -8.19 -7.27
C GLN A 10 -6.17 -7.57 -6.14
N LYS A 11 -5.34 -8.39 -5.49
CA LYS A 11 -4.37 -7.92 -4.51
C LYS A 11 -3.12 -7.39 -5.21
N VAL A 12 -2.77 -6.16 -4.87
CA VAL A 12 -1.63 -5.44 -5.45
C VAL A 12 -0.80 -4.83 -4.33
N THR A 13 0.46 -4.55 -4.62
CA THR A 13 1.32 -3.67 -3.82
C THR A 13 1.44 -2.33 -4.53
N CYS A 14 1.50 -1.23 -3.78
CA CYS A 14 1.76 0.10 -4.33
C CYS A 14 2.53 0.92 -3.30
N TRP A 15 3.16 2.00 -3.74
CA TRP A 15 3.85 2.92 -2.85
C TRP A 15 2.88 3.91 -2.21
N GLU A 16 3.12 4.22 -0.94
CA GLU A 16 2.48 5.35 -0.28
C GLU A 16 3.49 6.51 -0.16
N ARG A 17 2.98 7.73 -0.26
CA ARG A 17 3.74 8.95 -0.07
C ARG A 17 3.18 9.69 1.13
N THR A 18 4.04 9.91 2.11
CA THR A 18 3.75 10.76 3.26
C THR A 18 4.47 12.09 3.09
N TYR A 19 3.71 13.19 3.08
CA TYR A 19 4.26 14.54 3.09
C TYR A 19 4.44 14.99 4.54
N PHE A 20 5.60 15.58 4.84
CA PHE A 20 5.92 16.02 6.19
C PHE A 20 6.86 17.22 6.19
N GLU A 21 6.86 17.94 7.31
CA GLU A 21 7.73 19.06 7.58
C GLU A 21 8.65 18.77 8.77
N VAL A 22 9.85 19.36 8.75
CA VAL A 22 10.78 19.33 9.88
C VAL A 22 11.11 20.74 10.31
N LYS A 23 10.72 21.12 11.54
CA LYS A 23 11.12 22.40 12.14
C LYS A 23 12.60 22.32 12.53
N ALA A 24 13.42 23.14 11.88
CA ALA A 24 14.87 23.22 12.12
C ALA A 24 15.40 24.62 11.79
N ALA A 25 16.58 24.98 12.30
CA ALA A 25 17.15 26.30 12.06
C ALA A 25 17.59 26.51 10.60
N ASN A 26 17.88 25.42 9.88
CA ASN A 26 18.25 25.43 8.46
C ASN A 26 18.07 24.05 7.83
N TYR A 27 18.13 23.99 6.50
CA TYR A 27 17.95 22.76 5.74
C TYR A 27 18.97 21.65 6.09
N LYS A 28 20.23 22.01 6.40
CA LYS A 28 21.25 21.03 6.79
C LYS A 28 20.85 20.31 8.08
N GLU A 29 20.33 21.04 9.06
CA GLU A 29 19.82 20.46 10.30
C GLU A 29 18.58 19.59 10.05
N ALA A 30 17.61 20.06 9.25
CA ALA A 30 16.43 19.27 8.88
C ALA A 30 16.83 17.92 8.23
N VAL A 31 17.78 17.95 7.29
CA VAL A 31 18.31 16.73 6.67
C VAL A 31 19.03 15.84 7.68
N SER A 32 19.77 16.41 8.64
CA SER A 32 20.39 15.63 9.73
C SER A 32 19.35 14.93 10.61
N VAL A 33 18.22 15.59 10.89
CA VAL A 33 17.09 14.98 11.62
C VAL A 33 16.53 13.80 10.83
N VAL A 34 16.17 13.99 9.56
CA VAL A 34 15.63 12.90 8.71
C VAL A 34 16.61 11.73 8.60
N LYS A 35 17.91 12.01 8.39
CA LYS A 35 18.93 10.96 8.30
C LYS A 35 19.15 10.22 9.61
N SER A 36 18.82 10.83 10.76
CA SER A 36 19.01 10.18 12.07
C SER A 36 18.11 8.96 12.25
N TRP A 37 16.99 8.91 11.52
CA TRP A 37 16.03 7.81 11.55
C TRP A 37 16.43 6.62 10.69
N LYS A 38 17.49 6.74 9.88
CA LYS A 38 18.05 5.63 9.07
C LYS A 38 17.04 4.93 8.14
N GLY A 39 16.01 5.65 7.69
CA GLY A 39 14.99 5.11 6.79
C GLY A 39 13.82 4.41 7.48
N GLU A 40 13.69 4.56 8.80
CA GLU A 40 12.46 4.19 9.52
C GLU A 40 11.26 5.03 9.05
N ASP A 41 10.06 4.50 9.27
CA ASP A 41 8.80 5.15 8.92
C ASP A 41 8.66 6.51 9.64
N VAL A 42 8.41 7.57 8.86
CA VAL A 42 8.25 8.94 9.40
C VAL A 42 7.04 9.04 10.33
N LEU A 43 6.03 8.19 10.18
CA LEU A 43 4.87 8.14 11.07
C LEU A 43 5.26 7.75 12.50
N LEU A 44 6.41 7.09 12.70
CA LEU A 44 6.96 6.77 14.02
C LEU A 44 7.76 7.92 14.63
N MET A 45 8.09 8.95 13.84
CA MET A 45 8.93 10.09 14.21
C MET A 45 8.14 11.38 14.41
N GLU A 46 6.87 11.37 14.03
CA GLU A 46 5.91 12.46 14.20
C GLU A 46 5.75 12.81 15.68
N ASP A 47 5.75 14.11 15.99
CA ASP A 47 5.66 14.63 17.36
C ASP A 47 4.87 15.94 17.49
N ASP A 48 4.16 16.35 16.42
CA ASP A 48 3.43 17.63 16.25
C ASP A 48 4.27 18.92 16.50
N GLU A 49 5.53 18.79 16.88
CA GLU A 49 6.38 19.89 17.30
C GLU A 49 7.52 20.11 16.32
N ARG A 50 8.38 19.10 16.15
CA ARG A 50 9.55 19.12 15.29
C ARG A 50 9.31 18.41 13.97
N VAL A 51 8.55 17.31 13.95
CA VAL A 51 8.22 16.52 12.75
C VAL A 51 6.71 16.47 12.63
N ILE A 52 6.18 17.03 11.56
CA ILE A 52 4.73 17.22 11.38
C ILE A 52 4.31 16.60 10.06
N ILE A 53 3.39 15.65 10.10
CA ILE A 53 2.78 15.09 8.89
C ILE A 53 1.76 16.08 8.35
N THR A 54 1.80 16.34 7.04
CA THR A 54 0.94 17.33 6.40
C THR A 54 -0.09 16.72 5.46
N ASP A 55 0.25 15.61 4.79
CA ASP A 55 -0.65 14.92 3.85
C ASP A 55 -0.18 13.49 3.55
N GLY A 56 -1.02 12.70 2.88
CA GLY A 56 -0.75 11.33 2.46
C GLY A 56 -1.41 10.96 1.13
N GLU A 57 -0.72 10.18 0.31
CA GLU A 57 -1.19 9.73 -1.00
C GLU A 57 -0.83 8.27 -1.26
N THR A 58 -1.80 7.47 -1.75
CA THR A 58 -1.52 6.15 -2.33
C THR A 58 -1.19 6.31 -3.81
N LEU A 59 0.01 5.88 -4.23
CA LEU A 59 0.49 6.04 -5.60
C LEU A 59 0.02 4.88 -6.48
N PHE A 60 -1.25 4.92 -6.92
CA PHE A 60 -1.85 3.86 -7.73
C PHE A 60 -1.07 3.54 -9.03
N ASP A 61 -0.39 4.52 -9.63
CA ASP A 61 0.43 4.32 -10.83
C ASP A 61 1.66 3.44 -10.58
N THR A 62 2.02 3.20 -9.32
CA THR A 62 3.10 2.29 -8.91
C THR A 62 2.60 0.89 -8.56
N SER A 63 1.33 0.60 -8.84
CA SER A 63 0.74 -0.68 -8.46
C SER A 63 1.36 -1.84 -9.23
N GLU A 64 1.82 -2.85 -8.50
CA GLU A 64 2.33 -4.10 -9.02
C GLU A 64 1.45 -5.26 -8.53
N SER A 65 1.30 -6.28 -9.39
CA SER A 65 0.52 -7.46 -9.05
C SER A 65 1.24 -8.28 -7.99
N LEU A 66 0.55 -8.67 -6.92
CA LEU A 66 1.10 -9.58 -5.92
C LEU A 66 0.90 -11.04 -6.37
N SER A 67 1.96 -11.84 -6.33
CA SER A 67 1.85 -13.28 -6.56
C SER A 67 1.23 -13.99 -5.34
N VAL A 68 0.73 -15.22 -5.55
CA VAL A 68 0.17 -16.02 -4.46
C VAL A 68 1.25 -16.38 -3.44
N GLU A 69 2.46 -16.66 -3.90
CA GLU A 69 3.62 -16.97 -3.08
C GLU A 69 3.98 -15.79 -2.16
N GLU A 70 4.04 -14.57 -2.70
CA GLU A 70 4.29 -13.35 -1.92
C GLU A 70 3.15 -13.04 -0.95
N ASN A 71 1.92 -13.45 -1.28
CA ASN A 71 0.76 -13.35 -0.41
C ASN A 71 0.62 -14.52 0.59
N GLY A 72 1.70 -15.26 0.86
CA GLY A 72 1.71 -16.33 1.86
C GLY A 72 0.82 -17.52 1.48
N GLY A 73 0.72 -17.82 0.18
CA GLY A 73 -0.09 -18.92 -0.35
C GLY A 73 -1.60 -18.64 -0.36
N GLN A 74 -2.02 -17.40 -0.11
CA GLN A 74 -3.43 -16.98 -0.20
C GLN A 74 -3.74 -16.38 -1.58
N PRO A 75 -4.98 -16.48 -2.05
CA PRO A 75 -5.33 -15.96 -3.37
C PRO A 75 -5.08 -14.47 -3.50
N THR A 76 -4.67 -14.05 -4.68
CA THR A 76 -4.46 -12.65 -5.07
C THR A 76 -5.40 -12.21 -6.19
N ILE A 77 -6.15 -13.15 -6.76
CA ILE A 77 -7.24 -12.90 -7.70
C ILE A 77 -8.44 -13.69 -7.23
N GLU A 78 -9.56 -13.01 -7.03
CA GLU A 78 -10.85 -13.58 -6.65
C GLU A 78 -11.93 -13.03 -7.59
N VAL A 79 -12.77 -13.90 -8.15
CA VAL A 79 -13.85 -13.53 -9.07
C VAL A 79 -15.19 -13.84 -8.41
N PHE A 80 -16.09 -12.87 -8.46
CA PHE A 80 -17.38 -12.93 -7.82
C PHE A 80 -18.52 -12.70 -8.81
N SER A 81 -19.68 -13.25 -8.51
CA SER A 81 -20.93 -12.87 -9.19
C SER A 81 -21.30 -11.43 -8.83
N ALA A 82 -22.18 -10.81 -9.62
CA ALA A 82 -22.73 -9.49 -9.27
C ALA A 82 -23.51 -9.47 -7.94
N GLY A 83 -23.87 -10.63 -7.38
CA GLY A 83 -24.48 -10.77 -6.06
C GLY A 83 -23.48 -10.97 -4.92
N GLY A 84 -22.17 -11.00 -5.22
CA GLY A 84 -21.10 -11.24 -4.24
C GLY A 84 -20.85 -12.72 -3.90
N GLU A 85 -21.38 -13.66 -4.70
CA GLU A 85 -21.06 -15.08 -4.56
C GLU A 85 -19.63 -15.34 -5.08
N ASP A 86 -18.82 -16.03 -4.28
CA ASP A 86 -17.48 -16.49 -4.68
C ASP A 86 -17.60 -17.51 -5.82
N ILE A 87 -16.94 -17.24 -6.94
CA ILE A 87 -16.98 -18.11 -8.11
C ILE A 87 -15.70 -18.93 -8.23
N ILE A 88 -14.54 -18.26 -8.12
CA ILE A 88 -13.22 -18.88 -8.24
C ILE A 88 -12.13 -17.94 -7.72
N ASN A 89 -11.01 -18.53 -7.29
CA ASN A 89 -9.79 -17.80 -6.95
C ASN A 89 -8.55 -18.53 -7.49
N ASN A 90 -7.38 -17.87 -7.42
CA ASN A 90 -6.12 -18.42 -7.93
C ASN A 90 -5.27 -19.16 -6.87
N LYS A 91 -5.85 -19.57 -5.72
CA LYS A 91 -5.11 -20.34 -4.72
C LYS A 91 -4.75 -21.73 -5.28
N PRO A 92 -3.48 -22.17 -5.19
CA PRO A 92 -3.10 -23.52 -5.58
C PRO A 92 -3.85 -24.55 -4.74
N ASP A 93 -4.41 -25.56 -5.41
CA ASP A 93 -4.86 -26.77 -4.73
C ASP A 93 -3.62 -27.49 -4.19
N ASN A 94 -3.59 -27.77 -2.88
CA ASN A 94 -2.55 -28.60 -2.28
C ASN A 94 -2.77 -30.06 -2.72
N THR A 95 -2.33 -30.43 -3.92
CA THR A 95 -2.24 -31.83 -4.38
C THR A 95 -0.99 -32.52 -3.86
#